data_AF-A0A821DEJ5-F1
#
_entry.id   AF-A0A821DEJ5-F1
#
_cell.length_a   1.000
_cell.length_b   1.000
_cell.length_c   1.000
_cell.angle_alpha   90.00
_cell.angle_beta   90.00
_cell.angle_gamma   90.00
#
_symmetry.space_group_name_H-M   'P 1'
#
loop_
_entity.id
_entity.type
_entity.pdbx_description
1 polymer ?
#
loop_
_entity_poly.entity_id
_entity_poly.type
_entity_poly.pdbx_seq_one_letter_code
_entity_poly.pdbx_strand_id
1 'polypeptide(L)'
;MIPRVFDIAREPQQVLSAIDGYQNGPLLPLEIAIKPLIQFFEEGTLERNVWIVKERCQNPSDNLTVNESASIMLYTFNWDTNEKSLYYLLNETL
;
A
#
# COMPACT_ATOMS: atom_id res chain seq x y z
N MET A 1 18.42 8.01 -20.68
CA MET A 1 19.12 6.72 -20.76
C MET A 1 18.29 5.74 -19.95
N ILE A 2 17.73 4.70 -20.59
CA ILE A 2 16.80 3.76 -19.95
C ILE A 2 17.64 2.68 -19.22
N PRO A 3 17.50 2.47 -17.90
CA PRO A 3 18.24 1.43 -17.19
C PRO A 3 17.85 0.05 -17.73
N ARG A 4 18.84 -0.81 -17.94
CA ARG A 4 18.62 -2.16 -18.49
C ARG A 4 18.17 -3.07 -17.36
N VAL A 5 17.33 -4.06 -17.70
CA VAL A 5 16.75 -5.12 -16.83
C VAL A 5 17.80 -5.93 -16.01
N PHE A 6 19.10 -5.66 -16.17
CA PHE A 6 20.20 -6.34 -15.49
C PHE A 6 20.69 -5.68 -14.20
N ASP A 7 20.14 -4.52 -13.81
CA ASP A 7 20.53 -3.86 -12.54
C ASP A 7 19.85 -4.48 -11.29
N ILE A 8 19.16 -5.63 -11.43
CA ILE A 8 18.48 -6.38 -10.34
C ILE A 8 19.49 -7.25 -9.54
N ALA A 9 20.75 -6.83 -9.45
CA ALA A 9 21.83 -7.68 -8.92
C ALA A 9 21.97 -7.65 -7.38
N ARG A 10 21.04 -7.05 -6.64
CA ARG A 10 21.21 -6.86 -5.17
C ARG A 10 19.95 -7.01 -4.33
N GLU A 11 18.90 -7.65 -4.81
CA GLU A 11 17.84 -8.09 -3.90
C GLU A 11 18.24 -9.44 -3.29
N PRO A 12 18.21 -9.58 -1.94
CA PRO A 12 18.45 -10.87 -1.33
C PRO A 12 17.44 -11.87 -1.89
N GLN A 13 17.92 -12.95 -2.51
CA GLN A 13 17.08 -14.06 -3.04
C GLN A 13 16.48 -14.91 -1.90
N GLN A 14 16.04 -14.27 -0.83
CA GLN A 14 15.41 -14.93 0.28
C GLN A 14 13.94 -15.11 -0.07
N VAL A 15 13.52 -16.36 -0.26
CA VAL A 15 12.10 -16.68 -0.41
C VAL A 15 11.43 -16.34 0.92
N LEU A 16 10.75 -15.20 0.98
CA LEU A 16 9.94 -14.83 2.12
C LEU A 16 8.72 -15.74 2.15
N SER A 17 8.55 -16.50 3.24
CA SER A 17 7.30 -17.21 3.48
C SER A 17 6.18 -16.20 3.70
N ALA A 18 4.97 -16.53 3.25
CA ALA A 18 3.78 -15.79 3.65
C ALA A 18 3.72 -15.71 5.19
N ILE A 19 3.18 -14.59 5.70
CA ILE A 19 2.98 -14.43 7.14
C ILE A 19 1.83 -15.34 7.55
N ASP A 20 2.17 -16.49 8.15
CA ASP A 20 1.17 -17.50 8.50
C ASP A 20 0.17 -16.97 9.55
N GLY A 21 -1.06 -17.47 9.47
CA GLY A 21 -2.18 -17.09 10.33
C GLY A 21 -2.97 -15.87 9.84
N TYR A 22 -2.38 -14.96 9.07
CA TYR A 22 -3.10 -13.76 8.56
C TYR A 22 -4.23 -14.11 7.61
N GLN A 23 -4.10 -15.18 6.83
CA GLN A 23 -5.16 -15.68 5.95
C GLN A 23 -6.44 -16.10 6.69
N ASN A 24 -6.34 -16.38 7.99
CA ASN A 24 -7.47 -16.76 8.84
C ASN A 24 -8.05 -15.57 9.61
N GLY A 25 -7.40 -14.41 9.55
CA GLY A 25 -7.86 -13.20 10.21
C GLY A 25 -9.02 -12.53 9.46
N PRO A 26 -9.92 -11.82 10.16
CA PRO A 26 -10.94 -11.03 9.48
C PRO A 26 -10.29 -9.89 8.69
N LEU A 27 -10.75 -9.68 7.46
CA LEU A 27 -10.38 -8.47 6.71
C LEU A 27 -10.95 -7.25 7.43
N LEU A 28 -10.07 -6.34 7.83
CA LEU A 28 -10.46 -5.09 8.46
C LEU A 28 -10.77 -4.03 7.41
N PRO A 29 -11.69 -3.09 7.68
CA PRO A 29 -11.85 -1.90 6.86
C PRO A 29 -10.53 -1.14 6.74
N LEU A 30 -10.27 -0.56 5.57
CA LEU A 30 -9.01 0.13 5.28
C LEU A 30 -8.74 1.26 6.30
N GLU A 31 -9.77 1.97 6.74
CA GLU A 31 -9.70 3.03 7.75
C GLU A 31 -9.22 2.54 9.13
N ILE A 32 -9.45 1.27 9.44
CA ILE A 32 -8.97 0.66 10.68
C ILE A 32 -7.53 0.17 10.49
N ALA A 33 -7.24 -0.44 9.34
CA ALA A 33 -5.93 -0.97 9.02
C ALA A 33 -4.83 0.11 8.99
N ILE A 34 -5.16 1.34 8.57
CA ILE A 34 -4.19 2.44 8.51
C ILE A 34 -3.85 3.07 9.86
N LYS A 35 -4.63 2.83 10.92
CA LYS A 35 -4.46 3.55 12.20
C LYS A 35 -3.04 3.52 12.77
N PRO A 36 -2.32 2.38 12.75
CA PRO A 36 -0.94 2.33 13.25
C PRO A 36 0.03 3.17 12.42
N LEU A 37 -0.33 3.48 11.17
CA LEU A 37 0.52 4.17 10.20
C LEU A 37 0.36 5.69 10.23
N ILE A 38 -0.76 6.21 10.75
CA ILE A 38 -1.09 7.66 10.72
C ILE A 38 0.05 8.53 11.27
N GLN A 39 0.71 8.08 12.34
CA GLN A 39 1.79 8.82 13.00
C GLN A 39 3.01 9.11 12.11
N PHE A 40 3.16 8.40 10.99
CA PHE A 40 4.27 8.59 10.06
C PHE A 40 3.96 9.57 8.93
N PHE A 41 2.74 10.11 8.86
CA PHE A 41 2.30 11.05 7.83
C PHE A 41 1.98 12.42 8.43
N GLU A 42 1.99 13.46 7.59
CA GLU A 42 1.41 14.75 7.96
C GLU A 42 -0.08 14.58 8.29
N GLU A 43 -0.53 15.32 9.31
CA GLU A 43 -1.89 15.21 9.85
C GLU A 43 -2.96 15.22 8.74
N GLY A 44 -3.78 14.17 8.71
CA GLY A 44 -4.89 14.03 7.77
C GLY A 44 -4.53 13.63 6.34
N THR A 45 -3.24 13.54 5.99
CA THR A 45 -2.81 13.22 4.62
C THR A 45 -3.15 11.78 4.23
N LEU A 46 -2.87 10.82 5.11
CA LEU A 46 -3.15 9.41 4.85
C LEU A 46 -4.65 9.15 4.76
N GLU A 47 -5.43 9.71 5.67
CA GLU A 47 -6.88 9.58 5.73
C GLU A 47 -7.55 10.20 4.50
N ARG A 48 -7.08 11.38 4.07
CA ARG A 48 -7.52 12.02 2.83
C ARG A 48 -7.26 11.12 1.63
N ASN A 49 -6.06 10.57 1.50
CA ASN A 49 -5.73 9.70 0.37
C ASN A 49 -6.53 8.40 0.39
N VAL A 50 -6.76 7.81 1.58
CA VAL A 50 -7.67 6.67 1.77
C VAL A 50 -9.08 6.99 1.28
N TRP A 51 -9.62 8.16 1.63
CA TRP A 51 -10.92 8.60 1.14
C TRP A 51 -10.94 8.70 -0.39
N ILE A 52 -9.93 9.33 -1.00
CA ILE A 52 -9.82 9.48 -2.46
C ILE A 52 -9.77 8.12 -3.17
N VAL A 53 -8.93 7.19 -2.71
CA VAL A 53 -8.81 5.88 -3.39
C VAL A 53 -10.07 5.04 -3.21
N LYS A 54 -10.76 5.13 -2.06
CA LYS A 54 -12.03 4.45 -1.85
C LYS A 54 -13.14 4.99 -2.74
N GLU A 55 -13.15 6.28 -3.01
CA GLU A 55 -14.07 6.88 -3.99
C GLU A 55 -13.80 6.34 -5.41
N ARG A 56 -12.53 6.23 -5.79
CA ARG A 56 -12.13 5.71 -7.11
C ARG A 56 -12.42 4.21 -7.30
N CYS A 57 -12.41 3.45 -6.20
CA CYS A 57 -12.59 2.00 -6.22
C CYS A 57 -14.02 1.54 -5.91
N GLN A 58 -15.04 2.40 -5.99
CA GLN A 58 -16.44 2.02 -5.64
C GLN A 58 -16.99 0.85 -6.46
N ASN A 59 -16.52 0.66 -7.70
CA ASN A 59 -16.93 -0.44 -8.58
C ASN A 59 -15.70 -1.14 -9.17
N PRO A 60 -15.01 -2.01 -8.40
CA PRO A 60 -13.89 -2.79 -8.92
C PRO A 60 -14.36 -3.66 -10.10
N SER A 61 -13.55 -3.76 -11.15
CA SER A 61 -13.88 -4.57 -12.35
C SER A 61 -13.56 -6.06 -12.19
N ASP A 62 -13.06 -6.44 -11.03
CA ASP A 62 -12.61 -7.78 -10.65
C ASP A 62 -13.41 -8.29 -9.45
N ASN A 63 -12.99 -9.41 -8.88
CA ASN A 63 -13.64 -10.01 -7.70
C ASN A 63 -13.15 -9.39 -6.38
N LEU A 64 -12.52 -8.21 -6.40
CA LEU A 64 -12.06 -7.54 -5.20
C LEU A 64 -13.17 -6.72 -4.56
N THR A 65 -13.12 -6.63 -3.23
CA THR A 65 -13.87 -5.64 -2.48
C THR A 65 -13.31 -4.23 -2.69
N VAL A 66 -14.11 -3.21 -2.39
CA VAL A 66 -13.66 -1.81 -2.42
C VAL A 66 -12.43 -1.60 -1.54
N ASN A 67 -12.36 -2.23 -0.37
CA ASN A 67 -11.21 -2.10 0.53
C ASN A 67 -9.93 -2.73 -0.03
N GLU A 68 -10.04 -3.89 -0.70
CA GLU A 68 -8.89 -4.56 -1.33
C GLU A 68 -8.39 -3.78 -2.55
N SER A 69 -9.29 -3.33 -3.42
CA SER A 69 -8.90 -2.51 -4.57
C SER A 69 -8.30 -1.17 -4.13
N ALA A 70 -8.89 -0.53 -3.12
CA ALA A 70 -8.39 0.73 -2.56
C ALA A 70 -7.03 0.55 -1.88
N SER A 71 -6.76 -0.55 -1.18
CA SER A 71 -5.46 -0.79 -0.53
C SER A 71 -4.33 -0.96 -1.55
N ILE A 72 -4.59 -1.69 -2.64
CA ILE A 72 -3.67 -1.83 -3.77
C ILE A 72 -3.44 -0.45 -4.41
N MET A 73 -4.51 0.28 -4.71
CA MET A 73 -4.40 1.61 -5.31
C MET A 73 -3.63 2.58 -4.41
N LEU A 74 -3.88 2.57 -3.09
CA LEU A 74 -3.22 3.45 -2.12
C LEU A 74 -1.70 3.25 -2.12
N TYR A 75 -1.24 2.00 -2.25
CA TYR A 75 0.17 1.67 -2.33
C TYR A 75 0.82 2.25 -3.59
N THR A 76 0.11 2.21 -4.73
CA THR A 76 0.59 2.75 -6.02
C THR A 76 0.16 4.20 -6.29
N PHE A 77 -0.52 4.84 -5.34
CA PHE A 77 -1.12 6.15 -5.54
C PHE A 77 -0.02 7.18 -5.77
N ASN A 78 -0.28 8.20 -6.61
CA ASN A 78 0.66 9.31 -6.76
C ASN A 78 0.40 10.33 -5.66
N TRP A 79 1.32 10.42 -4.70
CA TRP A 79 1.27 11.39 -3.61
C TRP A 79 1.95 12.69 -4.06
N ASP A 80 1.61 13.82 -3.45
CA ASP A 80 2.21 15.12 -3.79
C ASP A 80 3.74 15.13 -3.57
N THR A 81 4.23 14.29 -2.66
CA THR A 81 5.66 14.04 -2.41
C THR A 81 5.94 12.55 -2.37
N ASN A 82 6.81 12.07 -3.26
CA ASN A 82 7.14 10.63 -3.37
C ASN A 82 7.73 10.06 -2.07
N GLU A 83 8.58 10.82 -1.39
CA GLU A 83 9.22 10.47 -0.11
C GLU A 83 8.22 10.35 1.06
N LYS A 84 6.96 10.74 0.83
CA LYS A 84 5.87 10.66 1.81
C LYS A 84 4.74 9.75 1.33
N SER A 85 4.97 8.99 0.25
CA SER A 85 4.00 8.01 -0.22
C SER A 85 3.95 6.78 0.70
N LEU A 86 2.80 6.10 0.72
CA LEU A 86 2.68 4.84 1.44
C LEU A 86 3.72 3.81 0.98
N TYR A 87 3.97 3.73 -0.33
CA TYR A 87 5.02 2.89 -0.91
C TYR A 87 6.38 3.19 -0.28
N TYR A 88 6.80 4.46 -0.32
CA TYR A 88 8.12 4.85 0.17
C TYR A 88 8.27 4.55 1.67
N LEU A 89 7.25 4.91 2.45
CA LEU A 89 7.29 4.77 3.90
C LEU A 89 7.37 3.31 4.36
N LEU A 90 6.59 2.42 3.73
CA LEU A 90 6.61 1.01 4.09
C LEU A 90 7.94 0.35 3.70
N ASN A 91 8.47 0.63 2.49
CA ASN A 91 9.71 0.00 2.03
C ASN A 91 10.99 0.56 2.71
N GLU A 92 10.95 1.76 3.29
CA GLU A 92 12.06 2.28 4.09
C GLU A 92 12.02 1.78 5.55
N THR A 93 10.84 1.45 6.07
CA THR A 93 10.65 1.15 7.50
C THR A 93 10.57 -0.36 7.80
N LEU A 94 10.08 -1.18 6.88
CA LEU A 94 9.78 -2.61 7.05
C LEU A 94 10.54 -3.47 6.04
#